data_AF-A0A3N1TYQ8-F1
#
_entry.id   AF-A0A3N1TYQ8-F1
#
_cell.length_a   1.000
_cell.length_b   1.000
_cell.length_c   1.000
_cell.angle_alpha   90.00
_cell.angle_beta   90.00
_cell.angle_gamma   90.00
#
_symmetry.space_group_name_H-M   'P 1'
#
loop_
_entity.id
_entity.type
_entity.pdbx_description
1 polymer ?
#
loop_
_entity_poly.entity_id
_entity_poly.type
_entity_poly.pdbx_seq_one_letter_code
_entity_poly.pdbx_strand_id
1 'polypeptide(L)'
;MTRRQLTDQEWEYVEPYLPIGEYGPYPARLRQQFEGVIWKFRSGAQWREMPAEFGPWSTVHNRFRQWRDAGVFETLLEGLIAQAAARGEVDLSLVSVDSTTARAHQDAAGMRLAPGVLDALEKAAEEEKVRSKGAPKKNKPDRAPMASPREDASGTAASSG
;
A
#
# COMPACT_ATOMS: atom_id res chain seq x y z
N MET A 1 13.86 14.55 -14.91
CA MET A 1 14.51 14.08 -13.68
C MET A 1 13.71 14.58 -12.51
N THR A 2 12.94 13.72 -11.85
CA THR A 2 12.24 14.14 -10.64
C THR A 2 13.25 14.08 -9.50
N ARG A 3 13.49 15.24 -8.86
CA ARG A 3 14.42 15.33 -7.73
C ARG A 3 13.94 14.41 -6.61
N ARG A 4 14.78 13.48 -6.13
CA ARG A 4 14.53 12.78 -4.86
C ARG A 4 14.30 13.81 -3.77
N GLN A 5 13.23 13.65 -3.03
CA GLN A 5 12.75 14.70 -2.15
C GLN A 5 13.25 14.59 -0.73
N LEU A 6 13.54 13.37 -0.28
CA LEU A 6 13.99 13.13 1.09
C LEU A 6 15.49 12.86 1.08
N THR A 7 16.20 13.60 1.93
CA THR A 7 17.55 13.27 2.37
C THR A 7 17.53 11.97 3.18
N ASP A 8 18.70 11.37 3.37
CA ASP A 8 18.81 10.13 4.15
C ASP A 8 18.40 10.37 5.62
N GLN A 9 18.70 11.54 6.17
CA GLN A 9 18.31 11.93 7.53
C GLN A 9 16.79 12.09 7.67
N GLU A 10 16.12 12.73 6.70
CA GLU A 10 14.65 12.82 6.71
C GLU A 10 14.02 11.43 6.54
N TRP A 11 14.63 10.57 5.73
CA TRP A 11 14.17 9.20 5.58
C TRP A 11 14.29 8.39 6.88
N GLU A 12 15.42 8.47 7.57
CA GLU A 12 15.64 7.80 8.85
C GLU A 12 14.63 8.23 9.92
N TYR A 13 14.19 9.49 9.86
CA TYR A 13 13.11 9.97 10.71
C TYR A 13 11.74 9.40 10.32
N VAL A 14 11.43 9.32 9.03
CA VAL A 14 10.10 8.90 8.52
C VAL A 14 9.89 7.39 8.60
N GLU A 15 10.91 6.60 8.26
CA GLU A 15 10.82 5.15 8.12
C GLU A 15 10.14 4.44 9.30
N PRO A 16 10.45 4.77 10.57
CA PRO A 16 9.84 4.12 11.74
C PRO A 16 8.32 4.30 11.86
N TYR A 17 7.75 5.32 11.24
CA TYR A 17 6.30 5.58 11.28
C TYR A 17 5.52 4.76 10.25
N LEU A 18 6.21 4.12 9.30
CA LEU A 18 5.55 3.36 8.26
C LEU A 18 5.23 1.95 8.79
N PRO A 19 3.96 1.50 8.76
CA PRO A 19 3.59 0.16 9.18
C PRO A 19 4.19 -0.86 8.20
N ILE A 20 5.30 -1.46 8.62
CA ILE A 20 6.04 -2.50 7.90
C ILE A 20 5.56 -3.87 8.40
N GLY A 21 5.30 -4.81 7.50
CA GLY A 21 4.96 -6.19 7.88
C GLY A 21 3.48 -6.43 8.19
N GLU A 22 2.71 -5.43 8.64
CA GLU A 22 1.27 -5.58 8.91
C GLU A 22 0.44 -5.89 7.65
N TYR A 23 0.91 -5.43 6.48
CA TYR A 23 0.23 -5.59 5.20
C TYR A 23 1.06 -6.39 4.17
N GLY A 24 1.94 -7.27 4.63
CA GLY A 24 2.80 -8.12 3.80
C GLY A 24 4.30 -7.81 3.91
N PRO A 25 5.15 -8.48 3.10
CA PRO A 25 6.60 -8.43 3.24
C PRO A 25 7.17 -7.02 3.01
N TYR A 26 8.35 -6.77 3.58
CA TYR A 26 9.06 -5.49 3.49
C TYR A 26 9.17 -5.05 2.01
N PRO A 27 8.59 -3.91 1.61
CA PRO A 27 8.69 -3.48 0.23
C PRO A 27 10.14 -3.09 -0.07
N ALA A 28 10.80 -3.78 -1.00
CA ALA A 28 12.16 -3.43 -1.45
C ALA A 28 12.28 -1.98 -1.98
N ARG A 29 11.15 -1.32 -2.24
CA ARG A 29 11.07 0.06 -2.74
C ARG A 29 10.31 1.00 -1.80
N LEU A 30 10.33 0.74 -0.49
CA LEU A 30 9.53 1.49 0.51
C LEU A 30 9.78 3.00 0.42
N ARG A 31 11.05 3.43 0.42
CA ARG A 31 11.42 4.83 0.26
C ARG A 31 10.92 5.43 -1.04
N GLN A 32 11.11 4.75 -2.17
CA GLN A 32 10.66 5.28 -3.46
C GLN A 32 9.14 5.40 -3.53
N GLN A 33 8.40 4.48 -2.92
CA GLN A 33 6.95 4.57 -2.83
C GLN A 33 6.52 5.77 -1.99
N PHE A 34 7.16 5.99 -0.83
CA PHE A 34 6.89 7.16 0.00
C PHE A 34 7.25 8.46 -0.70
N GLU A 35 8.42 8.54 -1.35
CA GLU A 35 8.81 9.69 -2.18
C GLU A 35 7.81 9.96 -3.33
N GLY A 36 7.19 8.91 -3.88
CA GLY A 36 6.10 9.02 -4.84
C GLY A 36 4.84 9.66 -4.27
N VAL A 37 4.51 9.36 -3.01
CA VAL A 37 3.42 10.04 -2.28
C VAL A 37 3.75 11.50 -2.04
N ILE A 38 4.97 11.82 -1.60
CA ILE A 38 5.42 13.21 -1.44
C ILE A 38 5.40 13.96 -2.77
N TRP A 39 5.79 13.30 -3.88
CA TRP A 39 5.64 13.86 -5.22
C TRP A 39 4.18 14.21 -5.52
N LYS A 40 3.23 13.32 -5.22
CA LYS A 40 1.80 13.56 -5.46
C LYS A 40 1.27 14.76 -4.68
N PHE A 41 1.69 14.92 -3.42
CA PHE A 41 1.28 16.04 -2.58
C PHE A 41 1.83 17.37 -3.11
N ARG A 42 3.10 17.39 -3.53
CA ARG A 42 3.71 18.61 -4.06
C ARG A 42 3.22 18.98 -5.46
N SER A 43 3.01 17.99 -6.33
CA SER A 43 2.65 18.26 -7.73
C SER A 43 1.17 18.54 -7.92
N GLY A 44 0.31 17.97 -7.09
CA GLY A 44 -1.15 17.99 -7.32
C GLY A 44 -1.60 17.17 -8.54
N ALA A 45 -0.68 16.71 -9.39
CA ALA A 45 -0.92 15.99 -10.64
C ALA A 45 -1.70 14.68 -10.47
N GLN A 46 -2.23 14.12 -11.55
CA GLN A 46 -2.98 12.87 -11.45
C GLN A 46 -2.05 11.71 -11.06
N TRP A 47 -2.55 10.71 -10.32
CA TRP A 47 -1.75 9.53 -9.97
C TRP A 47 -1.16 8.83 -11.20
N ARG A 48 -1.89 8.83 -12.32
CA ARG A 48 -1.45 8.24 -13.59
C ARG A 48 -0.26 8.96 -14.24
N GLU A 49 0.00 10.21 -13.86
CA GLU A 49 1.12 11.02 -14.35
C GLU A 49 2.37 10.85 -13.45
N MET A 50 2.27 10.04 -12.39
CA MET A 50 3.38 9.80 -11.48
C MET A 50 4.57 9.17 -12.21
N PRO A 51 5.79 9.70 -12.04
CA PRO A 51 7.00 9.13 -12.61
C PRO A 51 7.21 7.67 -12.24
N ALA A 52 7.58 6.84 -13.21
CA ALA A 52 7.77 5.40 -13.04
C ALA A 52 8.94 5.04 -12.09
N GLU A 53 9.82 5.99 -11.77
CA GLU A 53 10.94 5.82 -10.83
C GLU A 53 10.46 5.54 -9.39
N PHE A 54 9.25 5.99 -9.03
CA PHE A 54 8.60 5.67 -7.75
C PHE A 54 7.92 4.29 -7.74
N GLY A 55 7.81 3.66 -8.91
CA GLY A 55 7.13 2.39 -9.13
C GLY A 55 5.75 2.55 -9.77
N PRO A 56 4.99 1.45 -9.92
CA PRO A 56 3.64 1.50 -10.49
C PRO A 56 2.72 2.39 -9.65
N TRP A 57 2.04 3.35 -10.30
CA TRP A 57 1.19 4.31 -9.61
C TRP A 57 0.07 3.66 -8.77
N SER A 58 -0.48 2.54 -9.23
CA SER A 58 -1.53 1.81 -8.51
C SER A 58 -1.01 1.23 -7.18
N THR A 59 0.24 0.74 -7.17
CA THR A 59 0.90 0.24 -5.98
C THR A 59 1.18 1.36 -4.99
N VAL A 60 1.72 2.49 -5.46
CA VAL A 60 1.99 3.66 -4.61
C VAL A 60 0.69 4.22 -4.03
N HIS A 61 -0.37 4.32 -4.84
CA HIS A 61 -1.67 4.77 -4.38
C HIS A 61 -2.26 3.84 -3.32
N ASN A 62 -2.17 2.51 -3.51
CA ASN A 62 -2.65 1.55 -2.51
C ASN A 62 -1.88 1.69 -1.18
N ARG A 63 -0.56 1.89 -1.25
CA ARG A 63 0.25 2.13 -0.05
C ARG A 63 -0.08 3.44 0.64
N PHE A 64 -0.25 4.52 -0.11
CA PHE A 64 -0.76 5.78 0.42
C PHE A 64 -2.07 5.58 1.18
N ARG A 65 -3.03 4.85 0.61
CA ARG A 65 -4.31 4.56 1.28
C ARG A 65 -4.12 3.81 2.59
N GLN A 66 -3.28 2.77 2.60
CA GLN A 66 -2.98 2.01 3.81
C GLN A 66 -2.35 2.90 4.89
N TRP A 67 -1.38 3.73 4.53
CA TRP A 67 -0.72 4.65 5.48
C TRP A 67 -1.66 5.72 6.00
N ARG A 68 -2.50 6.29 5.14
CA ARG A 68 -3.56 7.23 5.55
C ARG A 68 -4.53 6.56 6.52
N ASP A 69 -5.02 5.37 6.19
CA ASP A 69 -6.00 4.67 7.02
C ASP A 69 -5.38 4.20 8.35
N ALA A 70 -4.06 4.01 8.39
CA ALA A 70 -3.29 3.71 9.60
C ALA A 70 -2.86 4.95 10.41
N GLY A 71 -3.20 6.17 9.98
CA GLY A 71 -2.86 7.40 10.73
C GLY A 71 -1.39 7.84 10.65
N VAL A 72 -0.65 7.35 9.66
CA VAL A 72 0.80 7.59 9.51
C VAL A 72 1.12 9.08 9.38
N PHE A 73 0.34 9.82 8.58
CA PHE A 73 0.62 11.22 8.29
C PHE A 73 0.32 12.12 9.49
N GLU A 74 -0.73 11.80 10.23
CA GLU A 74 -1.11 12.44 11.48
C GLU A 74 0.01 12.26 12.52
N THR A 75 0.44 11.02 12.74
CA THR A 75 1.49 10.68 13.71
C THR A 75 2.84 11.30 13.32
N LEU A 76 3.17 11.32 12.03
CA LEU A 76 4.37 11.99 11.52
C LEU A 76 4.35 13.50 11.79
N LEU A 77 3.22 14.16 11.54
CA LEU A 77 3.08 15.59 11.78
C LEU A 77 3.22 15.92 13.26
N GLU A 78 2.55 15.17 14.14
CA GLU A 78 2.67 15.32 15.59
C GLU A 78 4.12 15.15 16.06
N GLY A 79 4.81 14.12 15.57
CA GLY A 79 6.22 13.89 15.87
C GLY A 79 7.12 15.04 15.42
N LEU A 80 6.88 15.62 14.24
CA LEU A 80 7.66 16.74 13.72
C LEU A 80 7.47 17.99 14.56
N ILE A 81 6.22 18.30 14.93
CA ILE A 81 5.89 19.42 15.81
C ILE A 81 6.57 19.23 17.17
N ALA A 82 6.50 18.03 17.75
CA ALA A 82 7.12 17.73 19.04
C ALA A 82 8.65 17.92 19.01
N GLN A 83 9.32 17.45 17.96
CA GLN A 83 10.76 17.65 17.81
C GLN A 83 11.13 19.12 17.63
N ALA A 84 10.39 19.85 16.80
CA ALA A 84 10.67 21.26 16.57
C ALA A 84 10.40 22.11 17.83
N ALA A 85 9.35 21.79 18.59
CA ALA A 85 9.10 22.39 19.89
C ALA A 85 10.24 22.11 20.90
N ALA A 86 10.76 20.87 20.94
CA ALA A 86 11.89 20.52 21.80
C ALA A 86 13.18 21.28 21.44
N ARG A 87 13.34 21.69 20.17
CA ARG A 87 14.45 22.55 19.70
C ARG A 87 14.17 24.05 19.84
N GLY A 88 12.99 24.45 20.31
CA GLY A 88 12.57 25.85 20.36
C GLY A 88 12.35 26.48 18.99
N GLU A 89 12.12 25.67 17.96
CA GLU A 89 11.91 26.11 16.56
C GLU A 89 10.42 26.36 16.24
N VAL A 90 9.52 26.03 17.17
CA VAL A 90 8.08 26.23 17.03
C VAL A 90 7.55 27.01 18.22
N ASP A 91 6.83 28.09 17.93
CA ASP A 91 6.04 28.82 18.91
C ASP A 91 4.64 28.19 19.00
N LEU A 92 4.35 27.54 20.12
CA LEU A 92 3.04 26.93 20.39
C LEU A 92 2.07 27.89 21.10
N SER A 93 2.46 29.14 21.35
CA SER A 93 1.58 30.15 21.97
C SER A 93 0.55 30.71 20.99
N LEU A 94 0.79 30.58 19.69
CA LEU A 94 -0.09 31.03 18.61
C LEU A 94 -0.37 29.87 17.64
N VAL A 95 -1.63 29.47 17.54
CA VAL A 95 -2.08 28.41 16.61
C VAL A 95 -2.94 29.04 15.51
N SER A 96 -2.52 28.87 14.26
CA SER A 96 -3.33 29.25 13.09
C SER A 96 -4.26 28.09 12.71
N VAL A 97 -5.55 28.39 12.59
CA VAL A 97 -6.56 27.42 12.14
C VAL A 97 -7.14 27.92 10.83
N ASP A 98 -6.97 27.14 9.77
CA ASP A 98 -7.57 27.40 8.47
C ASP A 98 -8.53 26.27 8.07
N SER A 99 -9.38 26.54 7.08
CA SER A 99 -10.27 25.54 6.50
C SER A 99 -10.31 25.74 4.99
N THR A 100 -10.25 24.64 4.24
CA THR A 100 -10.40 24.65 2.78
C THR A 100 -11.57 23.76 2.38
N THR A 101 -12.44 24.24 1.49
CA THR A 101 -13.54 23.45 0.92
C THR A 101 -13.27 23.17 -0.56
N ALA A 102 -13.20 21.89 -0.94
CA ALA A 102 -13.10 21.46 -2.33
C ALA A 102 -14.43 20.83 -2.76
N ARG A 103 -15.07 21.40 -3.80
CA ARG A 103 -16.31 20.85 -4.35
C ARG A 103 -15.99 19.60 -5.16
N ALA A 104 -16.66 18.49 -4.85
CA ALA A 104 -16.57 17.30 -5.68
C ALA A 104 -17.20 17.55 -7.06
N HIS A 105 -16.68 16.90 -8.10
CA HIS A 105 -17.32 16.93 -9.42
C HIS A 105 -18.77 16.43 -9.31
N GLN A 106 -19.69 16.97 -10.11
CA GLN A 106 -21.11 16.57 -10.06
C GLN A 106 -21.32 15.06 -10.23
N ASP A 107 -20.43 14.39 -10.96
CA ASP A 107 -20.46 12.94 -11.15
C ASP A 107 -20.12 12.14 -9.88
N ALA A 108 -19.46 12.77 -8.90
CA ALA A 108 -19.17 12.16 -7.60
C ALA A 108 -20.41 12.11 -6.68
N ALA A 109 -21.48 12.85 -7.00
CA ALA A 109 -22.74 12.79 -6.26
C ALA A 109 -23.52 11.49 -6.50
N GLY A 110 -23.04 10.62 -7.40
CA GLY A 110 -23.69 9.37 -7.78
C GLY A 110 -24.78 9.59 -8.83
N MET A 111 -25.17 8.50 -9.51
CA MET A 111 -26.34 8.51 -10.38
C MET A 111 -27.62 8.65 -9.54
N ARG A 112 -28.55 9.50 -9.98
CA ARG A 112 -29.94 9.43 -9.49
C ARG A 112 -30.58 8.16 -10.05
N LEU A 113 -30.63 7.12 -9.21
CA LEU A 113 -31.30 5.86 -9.55
C LEU A 113 -32.79 5.97 -9.19
N ALA A 114 -33.66 5.50 -10.08
CA ALA A 114 -35.07 5.32 -9.73
C ALA A 114 -35.16 4.33 -8.56
N PRO A 115 -36.16 4.45 -7.64
CA PRO A 115 -36.24 3.61 -6.44
C PRO A 115 -36.10 2.11 -6.75
N GLY A 116 -36.80 1.62 -7.78
CA GLY A 116 -36.74 0.21 -8.17
C GLY A 116 -35.40 -0.27 -8.72
N VAL A 117 -34.54 0.64 -9.22
CA VAL A 117 -33.18 0.29 -9.67
C VAL A 117 -32.25 0.15 -8.46
N LEU A 118 -32.43 0.99 -7.44
CA LEU A 118 -31.70 0.91 -6.18
C LEU A 118 -31.99 -0.42 -5.47
N ASP A 119 -33.28 -0.77 -5.33
CA ASP A 119 -33.71 -2.03 -4.72
C ASP A 119 -33.17 -3.26 -5.47
N ALA A 120 -33.17 -3.20 -6.81
CA ALA A 120 -32.63 -4.27 -7.65
C ALA A 120 -31.10 -4.43 -7.49
N LEU A 121 -30.37 -3.32 -7.40
CA LEU A 121 -28.92 -3.33 -7.18
C LEU A 121 -28.56 -3.82 -5.78
N GLU A 122 -29.31 -3.42 -4.75
CA GLU A 122 -29.10 -3.87 -3.37
C GLU A 122 -29.34 -5.38 -3.25
N LYS A 123 -30.45 -5.88 -3.82
CA LYS A 123 -30.74 -7.31 -3.88
C LYS A 123 -29.63 -8.09 -4.62
N ALA A 124 -29.16 -7.59 -5.76
CA ALA A 124 -28.08 -8.21 -6.51
C ALA A 124 -26.76 -8.24 -5.71
N ALA A 125 -26.46 -7.17 -4.96
CA ALA A 125 -25.29 -7.09 -4.10
C ALA A 125 -25.36 -8.07 -2.92
N GLU A 126 -26.54 -8.26 -2.32
CA GLU A 126 -26.76 -9.28 -1.29
C GLU A 126 -26.58 -10.69 -1.85
N GLU A 127 -27.18 -11.00 -3.00
CA GLU A 127 -27.01 -12.28 -3.70
C GLU A 127 -25.54 -12.55 -4.03
N GLU A 128 -24.78 -11.53 -4.46
CA GLU A 128 -23.35 -11.64 -4.70
C GLU A 128 -22.55 -11.88 -3.42
N LYS A 129 -22.87 -11.19 -2.32
CA LYS A 129 -22.27 -11.42 -0.99
C LYS A 129 -22.50 -12.85 -0.51
N VAL A 130 -23.73 -13.36 -0.66
CA VAL A 130 -24.10 -14.74 -0.30
C VAL A 130 -23.30 -15.74 -1.15
N ARG A 131 -23.20 -15.50 -2.46
CA ARG A 131 -22.41 -16.32 -3.40
C ARG A 131 -20.91 -16.33 -3.04
N SER A 132 -20.36 -15.17 -2.67
CA SER A 132 -18.95 -15.05 -2.27
C SER A 132 -18.65 -15.75 -0.93
N LYS A 133 -19.58 -15.66 0.03
CA LYS A 133 -19.47 -16.32 1.34
C LYS A 133 -19.63 -17.84 1.28
N GLY A 134 -20.35 -18.36 0.29
CA GLY A 134 -20.57 -19.79 0.04
C GLY A 134 -19.46 -20.49 -0.77
N ALA A 135 -18.48 -19.75 -1.31
CA ALA A 135 -17.40 -20.35 -2.08
C ALA A 135 -16.36 -21.00 -1.12
N PRO A 136 -16.13 -22.33 -1.17
CA PRO A 136 -15.10 -22.95 -0.36
C PRO A 136 -13.72 -22.44 -0.82
N LYS A 137 -12.87 -22.06 0.14
CA LYS A 137 -11.45 -21.75 -0.12
C LYS A 137 -10.83 -22.98 -0.81
N LYS A 138 -10.50 -22.86 -2.10
CA LYS A 138 -9.67 -23.86 -2.78
C LYS A 138 -8.30 -23.87 -2.12
N ASN A 139 -8.08 -24.82 -1.21
CA ASN A 139 -6.74 -25.12 -0.74
C ASN A 139 -5.91 -25.56 -1.95
N LYS A 140 -4.81 -24.83 -2.18
CA LYS A 140 -3.80 -25.16 -3.16
C LYS A 140 -3.19 -26.50 -2.73
N PRO A 141 -3.19 -27.57 -3.55
CA PRO A 141 -2.58 -28.81 -3.13
C PRO A 141 -1.08 -28.59 -2.95
N ASP A 142 -0.56 -29.09 -1.84
CA ASP A 142 0.86 -29.07 -1.53
C ASP A 142 1.65 -29.64 -2.70
N ARG A 143 2.57 -28.84 -3.21
CA ARG A 143 3.53 -29.26 -4.22
C ARG A 143 4.53 -30.18 -3.51
N ALA A 144 4.29 -31.49 -3.58
CA ALA A 144 5.24 -32.49 -3.12
C ALA A 144 6.62 -32.24 -3.78
N PRO A 145 7.73 -32.33 -3.04
CA PRO A 145 9.05 -32.20 -3.62
C PRO A 145 9.34 -33.42 -4.50
N MET A 146 9.64 -33.17 -5.77
CA MET A 146 10.14 -34.19 -6.70
C MET A 146 11.49 -34.70 -6.18
N ALA A 147 11.52 -35.95 -5.70
CA ALA A 147 12.76 -36.64 -5.40
C ALA A 147 13.50 -36.94 -6.72
N SER A 148 14.74 -36.46 -6.83
CA SER A 148 15.68 -36.86 -7.88
C SER A 148 16.03 -38.36 -7.71
N PRO A 149 16.05 -39.17 -8.78
CA PRO A 149 16.50 -40.56 -8.67
C PRO A 149 18.01 -40.60 -8.37
N ARG A 150 18.38 -41.30 -7.30
CA ARG A 150 19.75 -41.74 -7.03
C ARG A 150 20.02 -42.97 -7.90
N GLU A 151 21.08 -42.91 -8.71
CA GLU A 151 21.65 -44.07 -9.39
C GLU A 151 22.38 -44.94 -8.35
N ASP A 152 21.82 -46.09 -8.04
CA ASP A 152 22.50 -47.12 -7.23
C ASP A 152 23.36 -47.98 -8.17
N ALA A 153 24.66 -47.72 -8.15
CA ALA A 153 25.68 -48.62 -8.67
C ALA A 153 26.04 -49.66 -7.60
N SER A 154 25.67 -50.91 -7.83
CA SER A 154 26.34 -52.09 -7.28
C SER A 154 26.06 -53.26 -8.25
N GLY A 155 27.01 -53.99 -8.82
CA GLY A 155 28.38 -54.26 -8.38
C GLY A 155 28.42 -55.60 -7.64
N THR A 156 28.31 -56.72 -8.37
CA THR A 156 28.65 -58.09 -7.93
C THR A 156 28.73 -58.96 -9.20
N ALA A 157 29.65 -59.90 -9.44
CA ALA A 157 31.04 -60.18 -9.08
C ALA A 157 31.43 -61.44 -9.91
N ALA A 158 32.74 -61.64 -10.15
CA ALA A 158 33.42 -62.88 -10.55
C ALA A 158 33.21 -63.41 -11.99
N SER A 159 34.12 -64.14 -12.66
CA SER A 159 35.57 -64.39 -12.62
C SER A 159 35.84 -65.43 -13.72
N SER A 160 37.01 -65.34 -14.37
CA SER A 160 37.78 -66.44 -15.00
C SER A 160 37.26 -67.10 -16.30
N GLY A 161 38.15 -67.09 -17.31
CA GLY A 161 38.07 -67.84 -18.57
C GLY A 161 38.97 -67.22 -19.62
#